data_AF-A0A3N2RLG8-F1
#
_entry.id   AF-A0A3N2RLG8-F1
#
_cell.length_a   1.000
_cell.length_b   1.000
_cell.length_c   1.000
_cell.angle_alpha   90.00
_cell.angle_beta   90.00
_cell.angle_gamma   90.00
#
_symmetry.space_group_name_H-M   'P 1'
#
loop_
_entity.id
_entity.type
_entity.pdbx_description
1 polymer ?
#
loop_
_entity_poly.entity_id
_entity_poly.type
_entity_poly.pdbx_seq_one_letter_code
_entity_poly.pdbx_strand_id
1 'polypeptide(L)'
;MLMTPPRAPLPWLLAVACLAAAACGSGAAPPPAAEASRPMTPTDANAGERMAEVHLGPHRFRIPSNYFDIERGQDAQGFMRLILRWPELAPLPAGTHYLSGGESERARNIDISPDYIDRVPLQTSLERDLISNTDSEQERRENPTLNPDLRIHGDPVHGLTPYYTDFAKVDAYYRERYGKHADTAAQRHSPFNNDWLVGRDAQGTLTTVIKCTSREEPEGARIVEGRLELLDAPMLPSCSHSFLMPRYGANVRVSYQRIFVRDWKRIEQRIREIFDNGYLGDAPAR
;
A
#
# COMPACT_ATOMS: atom_id res chain seq x y z
N MET A 1 -27.81 -17.41 56.54
CA MET A 1 -29.25 -17.57 56.88
C MET A 1 -30.06 -16.83 55.84
N LEU A 2 -31.05 -17.37 55.13
CA LEU A 2 -31.51 -18.77 54.99
C LEU A 2 -32.05 -18.98 53.55
N MET A 3 -31.66 -20.10 52.95
CA MET A 3 -32.46 -21.10 52.20
C MET A 3 -33.71 -20.72 51.38
N THR A 4 -33.66 -21.16 50.11
CA THR A 4 -34.70 -21.50 49.11
C THR A 4 -35.65 -22.66 49.50
N PRO A 5 -36.54 -23.22 48.62
CA PRO A 5 -37.40 -22.65 47.55
C PRO A 5 -38.93 -22.96 47.80
N PRO A 6 -39.65 -23.93 47.14
CA PRO A 6 -40.09 -24.06 45.73
C PRO A 6 -41.63 -24.26 45.50
N ARG A 7 -42.14 -24.08 44.24
CA ARG A 7 -42.96 -25.06 43.45
C ARG A 7 -43.81 -24.48 42.29
N ALA A 8 -44.05 -25.33 41.27
CA ALA A 8 -44.90 -25.17 40.08
C ALA A 8 -46.38 -25.64 40.37
N PRO A 9 -47.37 -25.76 39.44
CA PRO A 9 -47.28 -26.18 38.02
C PRO A 9 -48.26 -25.55 36.97
N LEU A 10 -48.15 -26.04 35.72
CA LEU A 10 -49.12 -26.06 34.60
C LEU A 10 -50.53 -26.62 35.03
N PRO A 11 -51.65 -26.52 34.25
CA PRO A 11 -51.72 -26.65 32.77
C PRO A 11 -52.93 -26.00 32.00
N TRP A 12 -53.09 -26.37 30.71
CA TRP A 12 -54.34 -26.44 29.90
C TRP A 12 -55.02 -25.10 29.48
N LEU A 13 -55.80 -24.97 28.38
CA LEU A 13 -56.15 -25.79 27.19
C LEU A 13 -56.90 -24.87 26.19
N LEU A 14 -56.82 -25.13 24.86
CA LEU A 14 -57.85 -24.80 23.81
C LEU A 14 -58.19 -23.29 23.58
N ALA A 15 -58.75 -22.83 22.46
CA ALA A 15 -58.84 -23.32 21.08
C ALA A 15 -59.21 -22.17 20.11
N VAL A 16 -58.84 -22.33 18.83
CA VAL A 16 -59.55 -21.92 17.59
C VAL A 16 -60.48 -20.70 17.62
N ALA A 17 -60.16 -19.67 16.81
CA ALA A 17 -61.08 -19.12 15.80
C ALA A 17 -60.33 -18.23 14.78
N CYS A 18 -60.61 -18.42 13.48
CA CYS A 18 -60.11 -17.56 12.40
C CYS A 18 -60.96 -16.30 12.26
N LEU A 19 -60.35 -15.19 11.83
CA LEU A 19 -60.99 -14.16 10.99
C LEU A 19 -59.91 -13.39 10.25
N ALA A 20 -60.13 -13.16 8.95
CA ALA A 20 -59.16 -12.52 8.05
C ALA A 20 -59.63 -11.11 7.67
N ALA A 21 -58.69 -10.16 7.53
CA ALA A 21 -58.54 -9.23 6.40
C ALA A 21 -57.70 -7.99 6.75
N ALA A 22 -56.83 -7.58 5.82
CA ALA A 22 -56.20 -6.26 5.66
C ALA A 22 -55.28 -5.73 6.81
N ALA A 23 -54.26 -4.89 6.54
CA ALA A 23 -53.44 -4.63 5.35
C ALA A 23 -52.17 -3.83 5.75
N CYS A 24 -51.16 -3.82 4.87
CA CYS A 24 -50.07 -2.82 4.81
C CYS A 24 -49.09 -2.66 6.00
N GLY A 25 -48.00 -3.42 5.97
CA GLY A 25 -46.74 -2.92 5.39
C GLY A 25 -45.83 -1.97 6.20
N SER A 26 -44.67 -2.49 6.62
CA SER A 26 -43.35 -1.86 6.40
C SER A 26 -42.19 -2.77 6.82
N GLY A 27 -41.05 -2.65 6.13
CA GLY A 27 -39.73 -2.78 6.76
C GLY A 27 -39.03 -4.14 6.76
N ALA A 28 -38.56 -4.60 5.60
CA ALA A 28 -37.13 -4.85 5.35
C ALA A 28 -36.94 -5.50 3.96
N ALA A 29 -36.24 -4.82 3.05
CA ALA A 29 -35.72 -5.49 1.87
C ALA A 29 -34.58 -6.44 2.31
N PRO A 30 -34.45 -7.65 1.74
CA PRO A 30 -33.27 -8.48 1.97
C PRO A 30 -32.01 -7.72 1.51
N PRO A 31 -30.83 -7.97 2.11
CA PRO A 31 -29.59 -7.36 1.66
C PRO A 31 -29.39 -7.68 0.16
N PRO A 32 -28.88 -6.72 -0.64
CA PRO A 32 -28.61 -6.99 -2.04
C PRO A 32 -27.66 -8.19 -2.13
N ALA A 33 -28.10 -9.22 -2.87
CA ALA A 33 -27.23 -10.35 -3.19
C ALA A 33 -25.96 -9.80 -3.84
N ALA A 34 -24.80 -10.41 -3.53
CA ALA A 34 -23.53 -10.04 -4.14
C ALA A 34 -23.73 -9.92 -5.66
N GLU A 35 -23.48 -8.73 -6.21
CA GLU A 35 -23.72 -8.47 -7.63
C GLU A 35 -22.97 -9.51 -8.45
N ALA A 36 -23.73 -10.35 -9.15
CA ALA A 36 -23.17 -11.33 -10.06
C ALA A 36 -22.28 -10.55 -11.04
N SER A 37 -21.01 -10.94 -11.11
CA SER A 37 -19.99 -10.34 -11.96
C SER A 37 -20.59 -10.04 -13.33
N ARG A 38 -20.74 -8.74 -13.63
CA ARG A 38 -21.42 -8.25 -14.82
C ARG A 38 -20.83 -8.94 -16.06
N PRO A 39 -21.66 -9.45 -17.00
CA PRO A 39 -21.15 -10.08 -18.21
C PRO A 39 -20.19 -9.13 -18.95
N MET A 40 -19.00 -9.64 -19.23
CA MET A 40 -17.94 -8.90 -19.92
C MET A 40 -18.46 -8.41 -21.26
N THR A 41 -18.51 -7.09 -21.46
CA THR A 41 -18.94 -6.48 -22.72
C THR A 41 -17.79 -6.50 -23.73
N PRO A 42 -18.07 -6.36 -25.04
CA PRO A 42 -17.01 -6.21 -26.05
C PRO A 42 -16.07 -5.02 -25.77
N THR A 43 -16.53 -4.01 -25.04
CA THR A 43 -15.72 -2.86 -24.59
C THR A 43 -14.67 -3.25 -23.54
N ASP A 44 -14.97 -4.25 -22.71
CA ASP A 44 -14.10 -4.75 -21.65
C ASP A 44 -13.04 -5.70 -22.22
N ALA A 45 -13.43 -6.54 -23.19
CA ALA A 45 -12.50 -7.41 -23.93
C ALA A 45 -11.36 -6.61 -24.62
N ASN A 46 -11.64 -5.39 -25.08
CA ASN A 46 -10.68 -4.52 -25.74
C ASN A 46 -9.87 -3.61 -24.79
N ALA A 47 -10.08 -3.68 -23.46
CA ALA A 47 -9.39 -2.76 -22.54
C ALA A 47 -7.87 -3.04 -22.41
N GLY A 48 -7.41 -4.24 -22.75
CA GLY A 48 -5.98 -4.57 -22.90
C GLY A 48 -5.35 -4.04 -24.19
N GLU A 49 -6.16 -3.73 -25.21
CA GLU A 49 -5.71 -3.15 -26.49
C GLU A 49 -5.78 -1.61 -26.48
N ARG A 50 -6.69 -1.05 -25.68
CA ARG A 50 -6.85 0.39 -25.51
C ARG A 50 -5.59 0.98 -24.89
N MET A 51 -4.90 1.87 -25.60
CA MET A 51 -3.76 2.63 -25.07
C MET A 51 -4.23 3.95 -24.46
N ALA A 52 -3.69 4.33 -23.31
CA ALA A 52 -3.82 5.67 -22.74
C ALA A 52 -2.58 6.50 -23.08
N GLU A 53 -2.77 7.76 -23.50
CA GLU A 53 -1.68 8.74 -23.57
C GLU A 53 -1.63 9.56 -22.28
N VAL A 54 -0.45 9.62 -21.65
CA VAL A 54 -0.20 10.29 -20.37
C VAL A 54 1.07 11.13 -20.42
N HIS A 55 1.19 12.10 -19.51
CA HIS A 55 2.30 13.05 -19.44
C HIS A 55 2.98 12.98 -18.06
N LEU A 56 4.31 12.91 -18.01
CA LEU A 56 5.08 13.06 -16.77
C LEU A 56 5.99 14.28 -16.94
N GLY A 57 5.51 15.43 -16.47
CA GLY A 57 6.12 16.72 -16.82
C GLY A 57 6.04 16.97 -18.33
N PRO A 58 7.16 17.24 -19.03
CA PRO A 58 7.18 17.40 -20.48
C PRO A 58 7.05 16.06 -21.23
N HIS A 59 7.36 14.92 -20.60
CA HIS A 59 7.50 13.64 -21.27
C HIS A 59 6.14 13.01 -21.59
N ARG A 60 5.93 12.57 -22.84
CA ARG A 60 4.70 11.87 -23.26
C ARG A 60 4.91 10.36 -23.29
N PHE A 61 3.90 9.61 -22.88
CA PHE A 61 3.89 8.15 -22.90
C PHE A 61 2.58 7.60 -23.44
N ARG A 62 2.65 6.41 -24.03
CA ARG A 62 1.51 5.61 -24.48
C ARG A 62 1.59 4.23 -23.85
N ILE A 63 0.75 4.00 -22.84
CA ILE A 63 0.78 2.79 -21.98
C ILE A 63 -0.58 2.08 -22.11
N PRO A 64 -0.66 0.74 -22.17
CA PRO A 64 -1.95 0.03 -22.21
C PRO A 64 -2.83 0.39 -21.02
N SER A 65 -4.14 0.56 -21.24
CA SER A 65 -5.02 1.20 -20.26
C SER A 65 -5.20 0.36 -18.99
N ASN A 66 -5.12 -0.96 -19.08
CA ASN A 66 -5.20 -1.90 -17.97
C ASN A 66 -3.98 -1.87 -17.00
N TYR A 67 -2.93 -1.07 -17.28
CA TYR A 67 -1.93 -0.75 -16.27
C TYR A 67 -2.46 0.22 -15.21
N PHE A 68 -3.44 1.06 -15.53
CA PHE A 68 -3.91 2.13 -14.65
C PHE A 68 -5.07 1.67 -13.77
N ASP A 69 -5.11 2.12 -12.52
CA ASP A 69 -6.12 1.73 -11.53
C ASP A 69 -7.58 2.06 -11.94
N ILE A 70 -7.74 3.11 -12.75
CA ILE A 70 -9.02 3.57 -13.34
C ILE A 70 -9.18 3.31 -14.85
N GLU A 71 -8.30 2.50 -15.46
CA GLU A 71 -8.24 2.17 -16.89
C GLU A 71 -8.30 3.35 -17.89
N ARG A 72 -7.87 4.55 -17.47
CA ARG A 72 -7.96 5.79 -18.28
C ARG A 72 -6.65 6.57 -18.43
N GLY A 73 -5.58 6.17 -17.75
CA GLY A 73 -4.34 6.94 -17.70
C GLY A 73 -4.31 7.84 -16.47
N GLN A 74 -4.28 9.16 -16.69
CA GLN A 74 -4.26 10.17 -15.63
C GLN A 74 -5.67 10.62 -15.22
N ASP A 75 -5.75 11.16 -14.00
CA ASP A 75 -6.90 11.96 -13.57
C ASP A 75 -6.81 13.42 -14.07
N ALA A 76 -7.78 14.25 -13.69
CA ALA A 76 -7.86 15.66 -14.10
C ALA A 76 -6.75 16.55 -13.49
N GLN A 77 -6.04 16.04 -12.49
CA GLN A 77 -4.94 16.70 -11.79
C GLN A 77 -3.57 16.27 -12.35
N GLY A 78 -3.55 15.29 -13.26
CA GLY A 78 -2.32 14.72 -13.82
C GLY A 78 -1.70 13.62 -12.96
N PHE A 79 -2.36 13.20 -11.88
CA PHE A 79 -1.91 12.04 -11.11
C PHE A 79 -2.21 10.76 -11.90
N MET A 80 -1.29 9.80 -11.86
CA MET A 80 -1.49 8.46 -12.39
C MET A 80 -1.10 7.43 -11.32
N ARG A 81 -1.92 6.38 -11.19
CA ARG A 81 -1.55 5.17 -10.45
C ARG A 81 -1.55 4.00 -11.39
N LEU A 82 -0.43 3.29 -11.45
CA LEU A 82 -0.32 2.01 -12.12
C LEU A 82 -0.40 0.87 -11.11
N ILE A 83 -0.94 -0.27 -11.51
CA ILE A 83 -1.09 -1.47 -10.68
C ILE A 83 -0.43 -2.64 -11.40
N LEU A 84 0.54 -3.28 -10.73
CA LEU A 84 1.08 -4.57 -11.15
C LEU A 84 0.71 -5.65 -10.12
N ARG A 85 0.76 -6.92 -10.51
CA ARG A 85 0.52 -8.05 -9.61
C ARG A 85 1.75 -8.95 -9.47
N TRP A 86 2.16 -9.23 -8.23
CA TRP A 86 3.22 -10.18 -7.89
C TRP A 86 2.71 -11.64 -8.04
N PRO A 87 3.53 -12.63 -8.46
CA PRO A 87 4.95 -12.56 -8.82
C PRO A 87 5.25 -12.13 -10.26
N GLU A 88 4.27 -12.05 -11.15
CA GLU A 88 4.48 -11.87 -12.59
C GLU A 88 4.94 -10.45 -12.95
N LEU A 89 4.57 -9.45 -12.14
CA LEU A 89 4.72 -8.02 -12.40
C LEU A 89 4.02 -7.60 -13.73
N ALA A 90 2.91 -8.28 -14.00
CA ALA A 90 1.98 -7.98 -15.08
C ALA A 90 0.90 -6.98 -14.60
N PRO A 91 0.29 -6.20 -15.52
CA PRO A 91 -0.91 -5.41 -15.21
C PRO A 91 -2.09 -6.30 -14.86
N LEU A 92 -3.18 -5.70 -14.38
CA LEU A 92 -4.42 -6.42 -14.16
C LEU A 92 -5.07 -6.84 -15.49
N PRO A 93 -5.93 -7.87 -15.49
CA PRO A 93 -6.75 -8.18 -16.66
C PRO A 93 -7.66 -7.00 -17.01
N ALA A 94 -7.81 -6.77 -18.30
CA ALA A 94 -8.73 -5.80 -18.90
C ALA A 94 -10.13 -5.82 -18.23
N GLY A 95 -10.64 -4.65 -17.82
CA GLY A 95 -11.90 -4.49 -17.09
C GLY A 95 -11.84 -4.78 -15.58
N THR A 96 -10.66 -5.10 -15.02
CA THR A 96 -10.53 -5.49 -13.60
C THR A 96 -10.09 -4.34 -12.71
N HIS A 97 -11.02 -3.81 -11.91
CA HIS A 97 -10.70 -2.83 -10.87
C HIS A 97 -9.75 -3.42 -9.80
N TYR A 98 -8.77 -2.63 -9.34
CA TYR A 98 -7.71 -3.11 -8.44
C TYR A 98 -8.17 -3.55 -7.04
N LEU A 99 -9.31 -3.03 -6.56
CA LEU A 99 -9.98 -3.49 -5.33
C LEU A 99 -10.90 -4.71 -5.54
N SER A 100 -11.01 -5.26 -6.75
CA SER A 100 -11.78 -6.47 -7.00
C SER A 100 -11.02 -7.73 -6.57
N GLY A 101 -11.79 -8.74 -6.14
CA GLY A 101 -11.27 -10.03 -5.68
C GLY A 101 -11.09 -10.11 -4.16
N GLY A 102 -10.75 -11.32 -3.70
CA GLY A 102 -10.48 -11.59 -2.28
C GLY A 102 -9.24 -10.87 -1.77
N GLU A 103 -9.05 -10.90 -0.45
CA GLU A 103 -7.88 -10.32 0.20
C GLU A 103 -6.56 -10.84 -0.38
N SER A 104 -6.45 -12.15 -0.65
CA SER A 104 -5.25 -12.76 -1.25
C SER A 104 -4.89 -12.21 -2.62
N GLU A 105 -5.86 -11.77 -3.43
CA GLU A 105 -5.59 -11.15 -4.73
C GLU A 105 -5.18 -9.68 -4.57
N ARG A 106 -5.85 -8.94 -3.69
CA ARG A 106 -5.50 -7.54 -3.38
C ARG A 106 -4.12 -7.43 -2.71
N ALA A 107 -3.75 -8.38 -1.85
CA ALA A 107 -2.44 -8.46 -1.22
C ALA A 107 -1.29 -8.69 -2.21
N ARG A 108 -1.56 -9.14 -3.44
CA ARG A 108 -0.57 -9.28 -4.51
C ARG A 108 -0.37 -8.01 -5.34
N ASN A 109 -1.19 -6.98 -5.15
CA ASN A 109 -1.05 -5.72 -5.87
C ASN A 109 0.23 -4.98 -5.47
N ILE A 110 0.81 -4.28 -6.44
CA ILE A 110 1.93 -3.36 -6.31
C ILE A 110 1.44 -2.03 -6.90
N ASP A 111 1.18 -1.05 -6.03
CA ASP A 111 0.68 0.26 -6.43
C ASP A 111 1.84 1.18 -6.77
N ILE A 112 1.82 1.83 -7.93
CA ILE A 112 2.94 2.62 -8.46
C ILE A 112 2.44 4.03 -8.75
N SER A 113 3.13 5.05 -8.25
CA SER A 113 2.79 6.47 -8.42
C SER A 113 4.05 7.28 -8.76
N PRO A 114 4.26 7.61 -10.05
CA PRO A 114 5.35 8.48 -10.49
C PRO A 114 4.97 9.97 -10.32
N ASP A 115 5.87 10.75 -9.75
CA ASP A 115 5.78 12.21 -9.67
C ASP A 115 6.94 12.86 -10.45
N TYR A 116 6.63 13.84 -11.29
CA TYR A 116 7.63 14.67 -11.96
C TYR A 116 8.18 15.74 -10.99
N ILE A 117 9.49 15.94 -10.97
CA ILE A 117 10.17 16.83 -10.02
C ILE A 117 10.78 18.03 -10.76
N ASP A 118 10.11 19.18 -10.68
CA ASP A 118 10.49 20.44 -11.33
C ASP A 118 10.98 21.53 -10.35
N ARG A 119 10.54 21.50 -9.09
CA ARG A 119 10.84 22.54 -8.08
C ARG A 119 12.18 22.41 -7.36
N VAL A 120 12.81 21.24 -7.40
CA VAL A 120 14.04 20.93 -6.63
C VAL A 120 14.97 20.03 -7.44
N PRO A 121 16.27 19.91 -7.08
CA PRO A 121 17.11 18.85 -7.62
C PRO A 121 16.48 17.47 -7.37
N LEU A 122 16.48 16.62 -8.41
CA LEU A 122 15.84 15.30 -8.37
C LEU A 122 16.38 14.42 -7.22
N GLN A 123 17.69 14.47 -6.97
CA GLN A 123 18.31 13.71 -5.87
C GLN A 123 17.71 14.07 -4.51
N THR A 124 17.42 15.35 -4.28
CA THR A 124 16.84 15.87 -3.04
C THR A 124 15.40 15.38 -2.82
N SER A 125 14.67 14.93 -3.85
CA SER A 125 13.36 14.30 -3.60
C SER A 125 13.52 12.93 -2.93
N LEU A 126 14.51 12.12 -3.34
CA LEU A 126 14.75 10.81 -2.75
C LEU A 126 15.40 10.90 -1.36
N GLU A 127 16.26 11.90 -1.14
CA GLU A 127 16.85 12.19 0.19
C GLU A 127 15.77 12.52 1.23
N ARG A 128 14.72 13.27 0.85
CA ARG A 128 13.57 13.56 1.71
C ARG A 128 12.67 12.35 1.97
N ASP A 129 12.61 11.41 1.02
CA ASP A 129 11.90 10.16 1.23
C ASP A 129 12.64 9.27 2.25
N LEU A 130 13.98 9.38 2.35
CA LEU A 130 14.78 8.75 3.42
C LEU A 130 14.61 9.47 4.76
N ILE A 131 14.87 10.78 4.82
CA ILE A 131 14.78 11.57 6.06
C ILE A 131 13.72 12.65 5.87
N SER A 132 12.60 12.52 6.58
CA SER A 132 11.51 13.50 6.50
C SER A 132 11.98 14.89 6.92
N ASN A 133 11.51 15.91 6.20
CA ASN A 133 11.72 17.31 6.60
C ASN A 133 11.10 17.55 7.99
N THR A 134 11.94 17.86 8.98
CA THR A 134 11.53 18.59 10.19
C THR A 134 12.21 19.95 10.14
N ASP A 135 11.51 20.99 10.61
CA ASP A 135 12.07 22.34 10.73
C ASP A 135 13.07 22.47 11.90
N SER A 136 13.18 21.43 12.74
CA SER A 136 14.05 21.40 13.91
C SER A 136 15.28 20.52 13.71
N GLU A 137 16.44 21.17 13.53
CA GLU A 137 17.74 20.49 13.44
C GLU A 137 18.11 19.75 14.73
N GLN A 138 17.54 20.16 15.87
CA GLN A 138 17.67 19.44 17.12
C GLN A 138 16.87 18.13 17.07
N GLU A 139 15.60 18.20 16.67
CA GLU A 139 14.74 17.02 16.54
C GLU A 139 15.31 16.02 15.53
N ARG A 140 15.83 16.47 14.38
CA ARG A 140 16.46 15.57 13.39
C ARG A 140 17.66 14.82 13.97
N ARG A 141 18.39 15.39 14.93
CA ARG A 141 19.53 14.73 15.58
C ARG A 141 19.11 13.79 16.70
N GLU A 142 18.11 14.18 17.49
CA GLU A 142 17.73 13.49 18.73
C GLU A 142 16.65 12.42 18.53
N ASN A 143 15.77 12.57 17.52
CA ASN A 143 14.66 11.66 17.29
C ASN A 143 15.11 10.40 16.51
N PRO A 144 15.09 9.19 17.11
CA PRO A 144 15.53 7.97 16.44
C PRO A 144 14.63 7.53 15.28
N THR A 145 13.41 8.07 15.18
CA THR A 145 12.55 7.83 14.01
C THR A 145 13.05 8.58 12.76
N LEU A 146 13.79 9.68 12.95
CA LEU A 146 14.29 10.55 11.87
C LEU A 146 15.80 10.42 11.61
N ASN A 147 16.58 10.01 12.60
CA ASN A 147 18.03 9.93 12.48
C ASN A 147 18.53 8.50 12.13
N PRO A 148 19.17 8.27 10.96
CA PRO A 148 19.76 6.97 10.64
C PRO A 148 20.86 6.53 11.62
N ASP A 149 21.63 7.46 12.20
CA ASP A 149 22.74 7.15 13.12
C ASP A 149 22.26 6.65 14.49
N LEU A 150 20.98 6.86 14.81
CA LEU A 150 20.35 6.34 16.03
C LEU A 150 19.71 4.97 15.81
N ARG A 151 19.57 4.49 14.57
CA ARG A 151 18.94 3.20 14.23
C ARG A 151 19.92 2.03 14.39
N ILE A 152 19.39 0.81 14.36
CA ILE A 152 20.20 -0.42 14.41
C ILE A 152 20.64 -0.75 12.99
N HIS A 153 21.94 -0.59 12.72
CA HIS A 153 22.54 -1.07 11.47
C HIS A 153 22.54 -2.60 11.46
N GLY A 154 22.12 -3.20 10.34
CA GLY A 154 22.16 -4.65 10.14
C GLY A 154 23.00 -5.07 8.95
N ASP A 155 23.18 -6.39 8.81
CA ASP A 155 23.84 -6.98 7.64
C ASP A 155 23.05 -6.73 6.35
N PRO A 156 23.70 -6.61 5.17
CA PRO A 156 23.00 -6.33 3.92
C PRO A 156 21.94 -7.38 3.55
N VAL A 157 20.71 -6.92 3.28
CA VAL A 157 19.56 -7.76 2.90
C VAL A 157 19.15 -7.45 1.46
N HIS A 158 19.12 -8.46 0.58
CA HIS A 158 18.81 -8.32 -0.85
C HIS A 158 19.62 -7.23 -1.59
N GLY A 159 20.85 -6.97 -1.11
CA GLY A 159 21.73 -5.91 -1.65
C GLY A 159 21.34 -4.48 -1.21
N LEU A 160 20.54 -4.33 -0.15
CA LEU A 160 20.20 -3.08 0.52
C LEU A 160 20.90 -3.01 1.89
N THR A 161 21.21 -1.80 2.34
CA THR A 161 21.73 -1.53 3.70
C THR A 161 20.56 -1.27 4.66
N PRO A 162 20.32 -2.11 5.68
CA PRO A 162 19.22 -1.90 6.61
C PRO A 162 19.58 -0.97 7.79
N TYR A 163 18.62 -0.14 8.16
CA TYR A 163 18.58 0.71 9.36
C TYR A 163 17.28 0.41 10.11
N TYR A 164 17.32 -0.60 10.96
CA TYR A 164 16.16 -1.08 11.72
C TYR A 164 15.82 -0.11 12.86
N THR A 165 14.53 0.04 13.17
CA THR A 165 14.06 0.90 14.26
C THR A 165 14.58 0.38 15.61
N ASP A 166 15.18 1.26 16.40
CA ASP A 166 15.59 0.98 17.78
C ASP A 166 14.46 1.38 18.72
N PHE A 167 13.56 0.44 19.02
CA PHE A 167 12.39 0.75 19.84
C PHE A 167 12.72 1.14 21.28
N ALA A 168 13.87 0.72 21.82
CA ALA A 168 14.31 1.14 23.15
C ALA A 168 14.71 2.64 23.15
N LYS A 169 15.38 3.11 22.09
CA LYS A 169 15.64 4.56 21.91
C LYS A 169 14.36 5.35 21.60
N VAL A 170 13.46 4.80 20.78
CA VAL A 170 12.14 5.42 20.50
C VAL A 170 11.38 5.64 21.82
N ASP A 171 11.28 4.61 22.66
CA ASP A 171 10.63 4.71 23.97
C ASP A 171 11.30 5.75 24.88
N ALA A 172 12.63 5.77 24.94
CA ALA A 172 13.37 6.74 25.73
C ALA A 172 13.07 8.18 25.27
N TYR A 173 13.17 8.46 23.96
CA TYR A 173 12.90 9.77 23.36
C TYR A 173 11.46 10.25 23.63
N TYR A 174 10.46 9.41 23.35
CA TYR A 174 9.06 9.79 23.57
C TYR A 174 8.71 9.92 25.07
N ARG A 175 9.31 9.11 25.94
CA ARG A 175 9.13 9.22 27.40
C ARG A 175 9.74 10.49 27.99
N GLU A 176 10.94 10.87 27.54
CA GLU A 176 11.59 12.11 27.95
C GLU A 176 10.78 13.33 27.48
N ARG A 177 10.32 13.33 26.22
CA ARG A 177 9.66 14.48 25.59
C ARG A 177 8.18 14.65 25.95
N TYR A 178 7.45 13.58 26.21
CA TYR A 178 6.00 13.60 26.42
C TYR A 178 5.51 12.94 27.73
N GLY A 179 6.40 12.32 28.50
CA GLY A 179 6.08 11.70 29.79
C GLY A 179 4.93 10.70 29.69
N LYS A 180 3.84 10.96 30.42
CA LYS A 180 2.62 10.13 30.45
C LYS A 180 1.86 10.01 29.12
N HIS A 181 2.26 10.75 28.09
CA HIS A 181 1.67 10.70 26.75
C HIS A 181 2.53 9.94 25.74
N ALA A 182 3.64 9.34 26.17
CA ALA A 182 4.60 8.65 25.30
C ALA A 182 4.01 7.45 24.56
N ASP A 183 3.17 6.63 25.20
CA ASP A 183 2.66 5.38 24.62
C ASP A 183 1.88 5.58 23.31
N THR A 184 1.10 6.68 23.22
CA THR A 184 0.37 7.05 21.99
C THR A 184 1.32 7.52 20.88
N ALA A 185 2.45 8.15 21.25
CA ALA A 185 3.43 8.66 20.30
C ALA A 185 4.43 7.57 19.83
N ALA A 186 4.65 6.53 20.65
CA ALA A 186 5.57 5.43 20.40
C ALA A 186 4.91 4.18 19.75
N GLN A 187 3.70 4.32 19.20
CA GLN A 187 2.94 3.22 18.55
C GLN A 187 3.82 2.41 17.58
N ARG A 188 4.04 1.12 17.87
CA ARG A 188 4.99 0.25 17.15
C ARG A 188 4.69 0.15 15.65
N HIS A 189 3.42 -0.03 15.31
CA HIS A 189 2.89 -0.09 13.93
C HIS A 189 2.88 1.27 13.18
N SER A 190 3.35 2.36 13.80
CA SER A 190 3.39 3.68 13.17
C SER A 190 4.36 3.70 11.98
N PRO A 191 4.00 4.31 10.83
CA PRO A 191 4.90 4.40 9.66
C PRO A 191 6.20 5.18 9.94
N PHE A 192 6.24 6.01 10.99
CA PHE A 192 7.47 6.67 11.46
C PHE A 192 8.48 5.67 12.05
N ASN A 193 7.98 4.55 12.59
CA ASN A 193 8.76 3.46 13.16
C ASN A 193 9.07 2.35 12.13
N ASN A 194 8.81 2.58 10.84
CA ASN A 194 9.22 1.67 9.77
C ASN A 194 10.76 1.48 9.76
N ASP A 195 11.19 0.26 9.46
CA ASP A 195 12.57 -0.08 9.17
C ASP A 195 12.95 0.45 7.78
N TRP A 196 14.17 0.94 7.63
CA TRP A 196 14.64 1.49 6.35
C TRP A 196 15.62 0.53 5.68
N LEU A 197 15.48 0.31 4.38
CA LEU A 197 16.38 -0.48 3.55
C LEU A 197 16.84 0.41 2.40
N VAL A 198 18.15 0.64 2.30
CA VAL A 198 18.72 1.71 1.47
C VAL A 198 19.60 1.13 0.38
N GLY A 199 19.33 1.51 -0.88
CA GLY A 199 20.16 1.21 -2.03
C GLY A 199 21.07 2.40 -2.39
N ARG A 200 22.34 2.10 -2.67
CA ARG A 200 23.33 3.08 -3.15
C ARG A 200 24.09 2.52 -4.34
N ASP A 201 24.57 3.40 -5.20
CA ASP A 201 25.49 3.05 -6.30
C ASP A 201 26.94 2.87 -5.81
N ALA A 202 27.86 2.58 -6.73
CA ALA A 202 29.28 2.39 -6.44
C ALA A 202 30.00 3.68 -5.97
N GLN A 203 29.38 4.85 -6.17
CA GLN A 203 29.85 6.17 -5.74
C GLN A 203 29.26 6.57 -4.38
N GLY A 204 28.35 5.75 -3.82
CA GLY A 204 27.64 6.02 -2.56
C GLY A 204 26.38 6.88 -2.74
N THR A 205 26.02 7.27 -3.97
CA THR A 205 24.79 8.04 -4.25
C THR A 205 23.58 7.22 -3.87
N LEU A 206 22.59 7.85 -3.23
CA LEU A 206 21.33 7.21 -2.87
C LEU A 206 20.50 6.93 -4.13
N THR A 207 20.18 5.66 -4.41
CA THR A 207 19.40 5.26 -5.60
C THR A 207 17.97 4.82 -5.27
N THR A 208 17.81 4.25 -4.07
CA THR A 208 16.59 3.56 -3.64
C THR A 208 16.40 3.73 -2.14
N VAL A 209 15.17 4.02 -1.72
CA VAL A 209 14.74 4.07 -0.32
C VAL A 209 13.52 3.17 -0.16
N ILE A 210 13.58 2.20 0.74
CA ILE A 210 12.43 1.36 1.08
C ILE A 210 12.18 1.47 2.59
N LYS A 211 10.94 1.78 2.98
CA LYS A 211 10.50 1.90 4.37
C LYS A 211 9.39 0.90 4.63
N CYS A 212 9.70 -0.15 5.37
CA CYS A 212 8.78 -1.25 5.64
C CYS A 212 8.30 -1.23 7.10
N THR A 213 7.08 -1.73 7.35
CA THR A 213 6.62 -2.07 8.71
C THR A 213 7.73 -2.82 9.46
N SER A 214 8.00 -2.45 10.72
CA SER A 214 9.16 -2.96 11.45
C SER A 214 9.20 -4.49 11.55
N ARG A 215 10.40 -5.08 11.44
CA ARG A 215 10.68 -6.52 11.55
C ARG A 215 10.23 -7.18 12.85
N GLU A 216 9.94 -6.39 13.89
CA GLU A 216 9.36 -6.90 15.14
C GLU A 216 7.86 -7.24 14.99
N GLU A 217 7.18 -6.66 14.00
CA GLU A 217 5.82 -7.06 13.62
C GLU A 217 5.87 -8.37 12.81
N PRO A 218 5.02 -9.36 13.12
CA PRO A 218 5.03 -10.66 12.46
C PRO A 218 4.68 -10.57 10.97
N GLU A 219 5.22 -11.48 10.17
CA GLU A 219 4.76 -11.63 8.78
C GLU A 219 3.29 -12.07 8.74
N GLY A 220 2.46 -11.33 8.01
CA GLY A 220 1.06 -11.68 7.77
C GLY A 220 0.82 -12.58 6.56
N ALA A 221 1.89 -12.95 5.86
CA ALA A 221 1.84 -13.85 4.71
C ALA A 221 3.13 -14.66 4.59
N ARG A 222 3.09 -15.73 3.81
CA ARG A 222 4.26 -16.52 3.40
C ARG A 222 4.19 -16.81 1.90
N ILE A 223 5.33 -17.20 1.32
CA ILE A 223 5.39 -17.62 -0.09
C ILE A 223 5.71 -19.11 -0.16
N VAL A 224 4.81 -19.85 -0.79
CA VAL A 224 4.86 -21.32 -0.94
C VAL A 224 4.78 -21.62 -2.43
N GLU A 225 5.79 -22.33 -2.97
CA GLU A 225 5.82 -22.71 -4.39
C GLU A 225 5.61 -21.53 -5.36
N GLY A 226 6.09 -20.34 -5.00
CA GLY A 226 5.93 -19.11 -5.79
C GLY A 226 4.56 -18.42 -5.64
N ARG A 227 3.64 -18.95 -4.83
CA ARG A 227 2.32 -18.38 -4.56
C ARG A 227 2.31 -17.66 -3.20
N LEU A 228 1.53 -16.58 -3.09
CA LEU A 228 1.28 -15.90 -1.82
C LEU A 228 0.21 -16.67 -1.05
N GLU A 229 0.49 -17.01 0.21
CA GLU A 229 -0.49 -17.55 1.15
C GLU A 229 -0.58 -16.60 2.35
N LEU A 230 -1.79 -16.10 2.64
CA LEU A 230 -2.05 -15.27 3.81
C LEU A 230 -2.04 -16.12 5.08
N LEU A 231 -1.60 -15.52 6.18
CA LEU A 231 -1.62 -16.09 7.52
C LEU A 231 -2.71 -15.43 8.35
N ASP A 232 -3.17 -16.12 9.41
CA ASP A 232 -4.06 -15.51 10.41
C ASP A 232 -3.24 -14.55 11.29
N ALA A 233 -3.15 -13.31 10.84
CA ALA A 233 -2.34 -12.25 11.43
C ALA A 233 -3.14 -10.93 11.50
N PRO A 234 -2.89 -10.07 12.51
CA PRO A 234 -3.68 -8.85 12.71
C PRO A 234 -3.48 -7.79 11.63
N MET A 235 -2.40 -7.89 10.84
CA MET A 235 -2.12 -7.01 9.70
C MET A 235 -1.21 -7.70 8.68
N LEU A 236 -1.18 -7.15 7.46
CA LEU A 236 -0.18 -7.48 6.45
C LEU A 236 0.92 -6.39 6.49
N PRO A 237 2.17 -6.72 6.87
CA PRO A 237 3.30 -5.78 6.83
C PRO A 237 3.56 -5.28 5.41
N SER A 238 3.72 -3.97 5.23
CA SER A 238 3.90 -3.33 3.92
C SER A 238 5.19 -2.51 3.83
N CYS A 239 5.55 -2.10 2.63
CA CYS A 239 6.64 -1.18 2.34
C CYS A 239 6.17 -0.03 1.46
N SER A 240 6.67 1.17 1.75
CA SER A 240 6.79 2.27 0.78
C SER A 240 8.18 2.22 0.17
N HIS A 241 8.31 2.30 -1.16
CA HIS A 241 9.55 2.20 -1.91
C HIS A 241 9.66 3.38 -2.87
N SER A 242 10.61 4.28 -2.64
CA SER A 242 10.95 5.37 -3.55
C SER A 242 12.23 5.07 -4.34
N PHE A 243 12.22 5.39 -5.62
CA PHE A 243 13.41 5.36 -6.47
C PHE A 243 13.31 6.39 -7.62
N LEU A 244 14.46 6.75 -8.20
CA LEU A 244 14.50 7.75 -9.27
C LEU A 244 14.48 7.13 -10.68
N MET A 245 13.84 7.85 -11.60
CA MET A 245 13.98 7.68 -13.05
C MET A 245 14.56 8.97 -13.67
N PRO A 246 15.90 9.15 -13.64
CA PRO A 246 16.54 10.41 -14.06
C PRO A 246 16.24 10.82 -15.51
N ARG A 247 16.06 9.84 -16.41
CA ARG A 247 15.64 10.05 -17.81
C ARG A 247 14.36 10.91 -17.94
N TYR A 248 13.49 10.83 -16.94
CA TYR A 248 12.16 11.45 -16.95
C TYR A 248 11.96 12.50 -15.85
N GLY A 249 13.05 12.92 -15.18
CA GLY A 249 12.97 13.87 -14.05
C GLY A 249 12.06 13.41 -12.92
N ALA A 250 11.88 12.09 -12.73
CA ALA A 250 10.79 11.56 -11.91
C ALA A 250 11.27 10.82 -10.65
N ASN A 251 10.52 11.00 -9.57
CA ASN A 251 10.56 10.15 -8.37
C ASN A 251 9.36 9.20 -8.41
N VAL A 252 9.59 7.90 -8.27
CA VAL A 252 8.54 6.88 -8.29
C VAL A 252 8.36 6.34 -6.89
N ARG A 253 7.15 6.52 -6.34
CA ARG A 253 6.74 5.82 -5.11
C ARG A 253 6.01 4.53 -5.47
N VAL A 254 6.28 3.47 -4.72
CA VAL A 254 5.66 2.16 -4.87
C VAL A 254 5.20 1.66 -3.51
N SER A 255 4.02 1.04 -3.44
CA SER A 255 3.48 0.39 -2.25
C SER A 255 3.26 -1.10 -2.51
N TYR A 256 3.74 -1.96 -1.60
CA TYR A 256 3.61 -3.41 -1.70
C TYR A 256 3.80 -4.12 -0.35
N GLN A 257 3.51 -5.43 -0.28
CA GLN A 257 3.70 -6.24 0.93
C GLN A 257 5.20 -6.49 1.23
N ARG A 258 5.59 -6.43 2.50
CA ARG A 258 7.00 -6.52 2.95
C ARG A 258 7.73 -7.73 2.40
N ILE A 259 7.05 -8.87 2.33
CA ILE A 259 7.58 -10.12 1.77
C ILE A 259 8.03 -10.02 0.29
N PHE A 260 7.54 -9.04 -0.48
CA PHE A 260 7.96 -8.79 -1.86
C PHE A 260 9.24 -7.96 -1.98
N VAL A 261 9.80 -7.42 -0.88
CA VAL A 261 11.02 -6.60 -0.93
C VAL A 261 12.21 -7.35 -1.53
N ARG A 262 12.24 -8.68 -1.45
CA ARG A 262 13.22 -9.54 -2.13
C ARG A 262 13.30 -9.34 -3.65
N ASP A 263 12.21 -8.89 -4.26
CA ASP A 263 12.05 -8.65 -5.69
C ASP A 263 12.24 -7.16 -6.07
N TRP A 264 12.66 -6.29 -5.14
CA TRP A 264 12.70 -4.82 -5.33
C TRP A 264 13.34 -4.38 -6.65
N LYS A 265 14.50 -4.94 -7.02
CA LYS A 265 15.19 -4.63 -8.29
C LYS A 265 14.35 -4.96 -9.52
N ARG A 266 13.64 -6.10 -9.47
CA ARG A 266 12.75 -6.58 -10.54
C ARG A 266 11.52 -5.69 -10.66
N ILE A 267 11.00 -5.19 -9.54
CA ILE A 267 9.93 -4.18 -9.48
C ILE A 267 10.40 -2.87 -10.13
N GLU A 268 11.53 -2.29 -9.71
CA GLU A 268 12.00 -1.04 -10.31
C GLU A 268 12.33 -1.20 -11.81
N GLN A 269 13.00 -2.29 -12.19
CA GLN A 269 13.31 -2.58 -13.60
C GLN A 269 12.02 -2.65 -14.42
N ARG A 270 11.01 -3.39 -13.94
CA ARG A 270 9.75 -3.54 -14.64
C ARG A 270 9.02 -2.20 -14.82
N ILE A 271 9.08 -1.33 -13.82
CA ILE A 271 8.51 0.01 -13.91
C ILE A 271 9.25 0.85 -14.95
N ARG A 272 10.59 0.86 -14.94
CA ARG A 272 11.40 1.55 -15.96
C ARG A 272 11.05 1.07 -17.36
N GLU A 273 10.98 -0.25 -17.59
CA GLU A 273 10.58 -0.84 -18.87
C GLU A 273 9.19 -0.36 -19.35
N ILE A 274 8.21 -0.18 -18.46
CA ILE A 274 6.87 0.31 -18.85
C ILE A 274 6.95 1.73 -19.40
N PHE A 275 7.69 2.63 -18.76
CA PHE A 275 7.88 4.00 -19.23
C PHE A 275 8.81 4.07 -20.45
N ASP A 276 9.91 3.31 -20.47
CA ASP A 276 10.86 3.26 -21.59
C ASP A 276 10.20 2.77 -22.89
N ASN A 277 9.37 1.72 -22.83
CA ASN A 277 8.63 1.20 -23.98
C ASN A 277 7.45 2.11 -24.39
N GLY A 278 6.84 2.81 -23.44
CA GLY A 278 5.73 3.72 -23.71
C GLY A 278 6.14 5.10 -24.24
N TYR A 279 7.41 5.48 -24.14
CA TYR A 279 7.86 6.86 -24.39
C TYR A 279 7.66 7.33 -25.83
N LEU A 280 6.95 8.46 -25.99
CA LEU A 280 6.63 9.09 -27.27
C LEU A 280 7.49 10.32 -27.61
N GLY A 281 8.43 10.70 -26.75
CA GLY A 281 9.13 11.99 -26.84
C GLY A 281 8.52 13.06 -25.93
N ASP A 282 9.03 14.28 -26.04
CA ASP A 282 8.56 15.41 -25.23
C ASP A 282 7.40 16.14 -25.91
N ALA A 283 6.48 16.66 -25.10
CA ALA A 283 5.50 17.64 -25.53
C ALA A 283 6.22 18.94 -25.94
N PRO A 284 5.72 19.67 -26.96
CA PRO A 284 6.24 21.00 -27.28
C PRO A 284 6.17 21.91 -26.05
N ALA A 285 7.24 22.66 -25.79
CA ALA A 285 7.23 23.71 -24.79
C ALA A 285 6.09 24.70 -25.09
N ARG A 286 5.29 25.01 -24.07
CA ARG A 286 4.19 25.99 -24.13
C ARG A 286 4.69 27.38 -23.75
#